data_AF-A0A178K1U4-F1
#
_entry.id   AF-A0A178K1U4-F1
#
_cell.length_a   1.000
_cell.length_b   1.000
_cell.length_c   1.000
_cell.angle_alpha   90.00
_cell.angle_beta   90.00
_cell.angle_gamma   90.00
#
_symmetry.space_group_name_H-M   'P 1'
#
loop_
_entity.id
_entity.type
_entity.pdbx_description
1 polymer ?
#
loop_
_entity_poly.entity_id
_entity_poly.type
_entity_poly.pdbx_seq_one_letter_code
_entity_poly.pdbx_strand_id
1 'polypeptide(L)'
;MTLSIEWFNKSEARQACWDKDGLSLNDVEKALAHYNSDDFPIALEMAEYLFSCWSARRIAMLPIPTRDVLFEIWDKHLAKSL
;
A
#
# COMPACT_ATOMS: atom_id res chain seq x y z
N MET A 1 9.84 -1.62 -16.61
CA MET A 1 10.81 -0.78 -15.85
C MET A 1 11.34 -1.62 -14.71
N THR A 2 12.65 -1.81 -14.60
CA THR A 2 13.27 -2.51 -13.47
C THR A 2 13.56 -1.51 -12.36
N LEU A 3 13.13 -1.83 -11.13
CA LEU A 3 13.43 -1.00 -9.97
C LEU A 3 14.91 -1.11 -9.60
N SER A 4 15.51 -0.02 -9.14
CA SER A 4 16.88 -0.04 -8.67
C SER A 4 16.99 -0.80 -7.35
N ILE A 5 18.16 -1.39 -7.07
CA ILE A 5 18.46 -2.01 -5.77
C ILE A 5 18.24 -1.03 -4.61
N GLU A 6 18.56 0.25 -4.82
CA GLU A 6 18.30 1.31 -3.84
C GLU A 6 16.81 1.47 -3.50
N TRP A 7 15.90 1.19 -4.44
CA TRP A 7 14.47 1.23 -4.17
C TRP A 7 14.05 0.13 -3.20
N PHE A 8 14.59 -1.08 -3.37
CA PHE A 8 14.36 -2.23 -2.48
C PHE A 8 14.96 -2.01 -1.10
N ASN A 9 16.20 -1.49 -1.01
CA ASN A 9 16.80 -1.13 0.28
C ASN A 9 15.98 -0.07 1.02
N LYS A 10 15.36 0.86 0.29
CA LYS A 10 14.43 1.85 0.86
C LYS A 10 13.08 1.25 1.21
N SER A 11 12.68 0.11 0.66
CA SER A 11 11.42 -0.58 0.99
C SER A 11 11.47 -1.12 2.41
N GLU A 12 12.53 -1.85 2.76
CA GLU A 12 12.73 -2.32 4.14
C GLU A 12 12.74 -1.15 5.14
N ALA A 13 13.41 -0.05 4.79
CA ALA A 13 13.41 1.16 5.62
C ALA A 13 12.02 1.80 5.74
N ARG A 14 11.20 1.80 4.68
CA ARG A 14 9.82 2.32 4.71
C ARG A 14 8.94 1.46 5.61
N GLN A 15 8.98 0.15 5.43
CA GLN A 15 8.22 -0.79 6.27
C GLN A 15 8.64 -0.68 7.75
N ALA A 16 9.94 -0.59 8.03
CA ALA A 16 10.42 -0.39 9.40
C ALA A 16 9.94 0.93 10.02
N CYS A 17 9.86 2.01 9.24
CA CYS A 17 9.24 3.26 9.70
C CYS A 17 7.74 3.08 9.97
N TRP A 18 7.02 2.37 9.11
CA TRP A 18 5.60 2.08 9.28
C TRP A 18 5.29 1.21 10.50
N ASP A 19 6.17 0.27 10.82
CA ASP A 19 6.08 -0.56 12.02
C ASP A 19 6.36 0.24 13.29
N LYS A 20 7.35 1.15 13.23
CA LYS A 20 7.79 1.93 14.39
C LYS A 20 6.84 3.08 14.73
N ASP A 21 6.46 3.86 13.72
CA ASP A 21 5.68 5.08 13.91
C ASP A 21 4.17 4.82 13.74
N GLY A 22 3.82 3.69 13.11
CA GLY A 22 2.45 3.36 12.73
C GLY A 22 1.97 4.15 11.51
N LEU A 23 1.11 3.55 10.68
CA LEU A 23 0.37 4.34 9.68
C LEU A 23 -0.93 4.89 10.25
N SER A 24 -1.12 6.20 10.10
CA SER A 24 -2.42 6.82 10.31
C SER A 24 -3.34 6.58 9.11
N LEU A 25 -4.66 6.64 9.34
CA LEU A 25 -5.66 6.54 8.26
C LEU A 25 -5.48 7.65 7.21
N ASN A 26 -5.05 8.84 7.63
CA ASN A 26 -4.86 10.00 6.77
C ASN A 26 -3.62 9.84 5.87
N ASP A 27 -2.55 9.22 6.39
CA ASP A 27 -1.34 8.96 5.60
C ASP A 27 -1.61 7.92 4.50
N VAL A 28 -2.38 6.87 4.85
CA VAL A 28 -2.85 5.88 3.87
C VAL A 28 -3.70 6.54 2.79
N GLU A 29 -4.66 7.38 3.19
CA GLU A 29 -5.55 8.06 2.26
C GLU A 29 -4.78 8.96 1.29
N LYS A 30 -3.85 9.77 1.80
CA LYS A 30 -3.01 10.64 0.97
C LYS A 30 -2.12 9.84 0.02
N ALA A 31 -1.51 8.76 0.51
CA ALA A 31 -0.62 7.95 -0.29
C ALA A 31 -1.39 7.19 -1.38
N LEU A 32 -2.53 6.56 -1.07
CA LEU A 32 -3.35 5.86 -2.07
C LEU A 32 -3.96 6.84 -3.08
N ALA A 33 -4.39 8.03 -2.63
CA ALA A 33 -4.88 9.07 -3.54
C ALA A 33 -3.78 9.61 -4.46
N HIS A 34 -2.54 9.70 -3.97
CA HIS A 34 -1.40 10.18 -4.77
C HIS A 34 -0.91 9.12 -5.78
N TYR A 35 -0.87 7.86 -5.36
CA TYR A 35 -0.41 6.74 -6.17
C TYR A 35 -1.57 5.95 -6.78
N ASN A 36 -2.60 6.63 -7.27
CA ASN A 36 -3.88 6.09 -7.79
C ASN A 36 -3.76 5.12 -9.01
N SER A 37 -2.59 4.50 -9.21
CA SER A 37 -2.30 3.47 -10.20
C SER A 37 -1.38 2.40 -9.60
N ASP A 38 -1.59 1.14 -9.98
CA ASP A 38 -0.71 0.00 -9.68
C ASP A 38 0.65 0.07 -10.40
N ASP A 39 0.85 1.10 -11.24
CA ASP A 39 2.13 1.43 -11.85
C ASP A 39 3.18 1.88 -10.83
N PHE A 40 2.76 2.24 -9.61
CA PHE A 40 3.65 2.65 -8.54
C PHE A 40 3.91 1.50 -7.56
N PRO A 41 5.15 0.99 -7.47
CA PRO A 41 5.50 -0.09 -6.55
C PRO A 41 5.24 0.23 -5.08
N ILE A 42 5.24 1.52 -4.71
CA ILE A 42 4.89 1.99 -3.35
C ILE A 42 3.42 1.74 -3.03
N ALA A 43 2.52 1.87 -4.01
CA ALA A 43 1.09 1.64 -3.81
C ALA A 43 0.81 0.17 -3.50
N LEU A 44 1.50 -0.73 -4.21
CA LEU A 44 1.44 -2.17 -3.96
C LEU A 44 2.05 -2.55 -2.62
N GLU A 45 3.26 -2.06 -2.31
CA GLU A 45 3.94 -2.29 -1.03
C GLU A 45 3.08 -1.85 0.16
N MET A 46 2.42 -0.70 0.03
CA MET A 46 1.51 -0.21 1.06
C MET A 46 0.24 -1.06 1.15
N ALA A 47 -0.30 -1.54 0.03
CA ALA A 47 -1.43 -2.46 0.04
C ALA A 47 -1.08 -3.77 0.77
N GLU A 48 0.07 -4.37 0.45
CA GLU A 48 0.59 -5.57 1.12
C GLU A 48 0.76 -5.36 2.63
N TYR A 49 1.35 -4.22 3.01
CA TYR A 49 1.51 -3.88 4.42
C TYR A 49 0.17 -3.71 5.14
N LEU A 50 -0.80 -3.04 4.51
CA LEU A 50 -2.12 -2.85 5.11
C LEU A 50 -2.87 -4.18 5.26
N PHE A 51 -2.86 -5.05 4.25
CA PHE A 51 -3.52 -6.35 4.35
C PHE A 51 -2.85 -7.31 5.34
N SER A 52 -1.54 -7.19 5.57
CA SER A 52 -0.82 -8.01 6.54
C SER A 52 -0.92 -7.49 7.98
N CYS A 53 -0.84 -6.17 8.18
CA CYS A 53 -0.78 -5.57 9.52
C CYS A 53 -2.12 -5.02 10.03
N TRP A 54 -3.06 -4.66 9.15
CA TRP A 54 -4.36 -4.10 9.58
C TRP A 54 -5.46 -5.16 9.63
N SER A 55 -6.29 -5.05 10.66
CA SER A 55 -7.53 -5.83 10.70
C SER A 55 -8.53 -5.31 9.67
N ALA A 56 -9.43 -6.21 9.21
CA ALA A 56 -10.53 -5.86 8.31
C ALA A 56 -11.37 -4.68 8.84
N ARG A 57 -11.55 -4.57 10.17
CA ARG A 57 -12.23 -3.44 10.81
C ARG A 57 -11.53 -2.11 10.55
N ARG A 58 -10.20 -2.09 10.61
CA ARG A 58 -9.40 -0.88 10.40
C ARG A 58 -9.40 -0.48 8.92
N ILE A 59 -9.35 -1.44 8.01
CA ILE A 59 -9.51 -1.20 6.57
C ILE A 59 -10.90 -0.64 6.27
N ALA A 60 -11.96 -1.15 6.92
CA ALA A 60 -13.32 -0.66 6.74
C ALA A 60 -13.53 0.80 7.20
N MET A 61 -12.68 1.30 8.12
CA MET A 61 -12.69 2.71 8.57
C MET A 61 -12.09 3.68 7.55
N LEU A 62 -11.38 3.20 6.52
CA LEU A 62 -10.93 4.05 5.44
C LEU A 62 -12.14 4.57 4.64
N PRO A 63 -12.05 5.79 4.07
CA PRO A 63 -13.05 6.30 3.15
C PRO A 63 -13.29 5.32 2.00
N ILE A 64 -14.54 5.21 1.57
CA ILE A 64 -14.96 4.37 0.43
C ILE A 64 -14.00 4.51 -0.78
N PRO A 65 -13.69 5.71 -1.29
CA PRO A 65 -12.80 5.84 -2.45
C PRO A 65 -11.40 5.27 -2.21
N THR A 66 -10.88 5.42 -0.99
CA THR A 66 -9.55 4.90 -0.61
C THR A 66 -9.54 3.37 -0.58
N ARG A 67 -10.63 2.75 -0.11
CA ARG A 67 -10.76 1.29 -0.13
C ARG A 67 -10.89 0.77 -1.55
N ASP A 68 -11.66 1.44 -2.41
CA ASP A 68 -11.84 1.01 -3.80
C ASP A 68 -10.49 0.98 -4.53
N VAL A 69 -9.65 1.99 -4.33
CA VAL A 69 -8.27 2.03 -4.86
C VAL A 69 -7.40 0.92 -4.27
N LEU A 70 -7.47 0.70 -2.95
CA LEU A 70 -6.72 -0.37 -2.28
C LEU A 70 -7.06 -1.75 -2.86
N PHE A 71 -8.35 -2.03 -3.03
CA PHE A 71 -8.82 -3.29 -3.60
C PHE A 71 -8.48 -3.40 -5.09
N GLU A 72 -8.59 -2.32 -5.87
CA GLU A 72 -8.21 -2.32 -7.29
C GLU A 72 -6.73 -2.66 -7.48
N ILE A 73 -5.84 -2.07 -6.68
CA ILE A 73 -4.40 -2.38 -6.71
C ILE A 73 -4.17 -3.86 -6.39
N TRP A 74 -4.86 -4.37 -5.38
CA TRP A 74 -4.71 -5.76 -4.94
C TRP A 74 -5.24 -6.77 -5.96
N ASP A 75 -6.41 -6.51 -6.54
CA ASP A 75 -7.01 -7.35 -7.56
C ASP A 75 -6.14 -7.41 -8.82
N LYS A 76 -5.56 -6.29 -9.26
CA LYS A 76 -4.59 -6.26 -10.36
C LYS A 76 -3.33 -7.04 -10.05
N HIS A 77 -2.85 -7.00 -8.80
CA HIS A 77 -1.69 -7.79 -8.38
C HIS A 77 -2.00 -9.29 -8.41
N LEU A 78 -3.16 -9.70 -7.90
CA LEU A 78 -3.62 -11.10 -7.95
C LEU A 78 -3.79 -11.60 -9.38
N ALA A 79 -4.34 -10.77 -10.28
CA ALA A 79 -4.49 -11.12 -11.69
C ALA A 79 -3.14 -11.31 -12.42
N LYS A 80 -2.06 -10.69 -11.93
CA LYS A 80 -0.69 -10.84 -12.49
C LYS A 80 0.05 -12.06 -11.93
N SER A 81 -0.40 -12.63 -10.80
CA SER A 81 0.21 -13.79 -10.16
C SER A 81 -0.45 -15.13 -10.50
N LEU A 82 -1.59 -15.08 -11.21
CA LEU A 82 -2.31 -16.21 -11.81
C LEU A 82 -1.86 -16.46 -13.26
#